data_AF-A0A8S3XDC5-F1
#
_entry.id   AF-A0A8S3XDC5-F1
#
_cell.length_a   1.000
_cell.length_b   1.000
_cell.length_c   1.000
_cell.angle_alpha   90.00
_cell.angle_beta   90.00
_cell.angle_gamma   90.00
#
_symmetry.space_group_name_H-M   'P 1'
#
loop_
_entity.id
_entity.type
_entity.pdbx_description
1 polymer ?
#
loop_
_entity_poly.entity_id
_entity_poly.type
_entity_poly.pdbx_seq_one_letter_code
_entity_poly.pdbx_strand_id
1 'polypeptide(L)'
;MPPKRTQPLSPSTSTATPSCTQSVTDLSGVLDGVTIRSKRLREEECMTDFMGGMMNLLREFKNEQNRKFDALRDSISGIQVQQKEKLNYLQQITDEIRKQNDAIDLENNELKEKVQKIESTAYIRTLENKIEVMERQVRCSSIEIRNVPVMKSESKEDLLNIVLSISTALNVKASASDNSGLVKLLMSLYYKALILTVPIGTIRTMVSLRLLKKK
;
A
#
# COMPACT_ATOMS: atom_id res chain seq x y z
N MET A 1 -8.50 -13.20 8.24
CA MET A 1 -8.73 -14.66 8.19
C MET A 1 -7.40 -15.33 7.88
N PRO A 2 -6.96 -16.34 8.65
CA PRO A 2 -5.68 -16.99 8.38
C PRO A 2 -5.80 -17.95 7.17
N PRO A 3 -4.78 -18.02 6.29
CA PRO A 3 -4.82 -18.91 5.13
C PRO A 3 -4.67 -20.39 5.55
N LYS A 4 -5.55 -21.26 5.04
CA LYS A 4 -5.49 -22.72 5.20
C LYS A 4 -4.23 -23.25 4.50
N ARG A 5 -3.35 -23.90 5.26
CA ARG A 5 -2.17 -24.61 4.73
C ARG A 5 -2.57 -25.99 4.18
N THR A 6 -2.21 -26.24 2.93
CA THR A 6 -2.33 -27.56 2.28
C THR A 6 -1.24 -28.50 2.80
N GLN A 7 -1.59 -29.75 3.13
CA GLN A 7 -0.65 -30.77 3.59
C GLN A 7 0.16 -31.37 2.41
N PRO A 8 1.41 -31.78 2.62
CA PRO A 8 2.20 -32.44 1.59
C PRO A 8 1.78 -33.92 1.42
N LEU A 9 1.66 -34.36 0.16
CA LEU A 9 1.48 -35.78 -0.18
C LEU A 9 2.79 -36.55 0.05
N SER A 10 2.70 -37.65 0.81
CA SER A 10 3.79 -38.60 1.01
C SER A 10 4.01 -39.49 -0.23
N PRO A 11 5.25 -39.87 -0.55
CA PRO A 11 5.54 -40.76 -1.68
C PRO A 11 5.25 -42.24 -1.33
N SER A 12 4.52 -42.90 -2.22
CA SER A 12 4.25 -44.34 -2.18
C SER A 12 5.49 -45.14 -2.59
N THR A 13 6.10 -45.85 -1.65
CA THR A 13 7.13 -46.87 -1.90
C THR A 13 6.49 -48.17 -2.38
N SER A 14 6.74 -48.55 -3.62
CA SER A 14 6.49 -49.91 -4.12
C SER A 14 7.70 -50.80 -3.83
N THR A 15 7.54 -51.68 -2.86
CA THR A 15 8.54 -52.68 -2.45
C THR A 15 8.39 -53.91 -3.36
N ALA A 16 9.33 -54.11 -4.28
CA ALA A 16 9.45 -55.35 -5.04
C ALA A 16 10.48 -56.28 -4.37
N THR A 17 9.96 -57.35 -3.76
CA THR A 17 10.69 -58.47 -3.15
C THR A 17 11.34 -59.38 -4.20
N PRO A 18 12.63 -59.75 -4.09
CA PRO A 18 13.18 -60.89 -4.80
C PRO A 18 12.95 -62.19 -4.00
N SER A 19 12.19 -63.10 -4.59
CA SER A 19 11.95 -64.48 -4.14
C SER A 19 13.22 -65.32 -4.27
N CYS A 20 13.83 -65.67 -3.13
CA CYS A 20 14.87 -66.68 -3.03
C CYS A 20 14.23 -68.04 -2.77
N THR A 21 14.29 -68.95 -3.76
CA THR A 21 13.86 -70.33 -3.58
C THR A 21 15.09 -71.19 -3.28
N GLN A 22 15.24 -71.58 -2.02
CA GLN A 22 16.16 -72.63 -1.59
C GLN A 22 15.44 -73.98 -1.73
N SER A 23 16.00 -74.91 -2.50
CA SER A 23 15.61 -76.32 -2.45
C SER A 23 16.72 -77.13 -1.78
N VAL A 24 16.31 -77.83 -0.74
CA VAL A 24 17.11 -78.68 0.15
C VAL A 24 16.99 -80.12 -0.33
N THR A 25 18.14 -80.80 -0.44
CA THR A 25 18.40 -82.25 -0.25
C THR A 25 17.41 -83.30 -0.76
N ASP A 26 17.91 -84.21 -1.61
CA ASP A 26 17.79 -85.65 -1.33
C ASP A 26 18.98 -86.40 -1.93
N LEU A 27 19.81 -87.01 -1.06
CA LEU A 27 21.02 -87.74 -1.41
C LEU A 27 21.03 -89.02 -0.58
N SER A 28 20.37 -90.05 -1.09
CA SER A 28 20.53 -91.42 -0.59
C SER A 28 20.63 -92.39 -1.76
N GLY A 29 21.64 -93.25 -1.71
CA GLY A 29 21.81 -94.39 -2.60
C GLY A 29 22.71 -94.12 -3.80
N VAL A 30 23.97 -94.55 -3.71
CA VAL A 30 24.55 -95.66 -4.48
C VAL A 30 26.04 -95.71 -4.14
N LEU A 31 26.38 -96.69 -3.31
CA LEU A 31 27.72 -97.23 -3.15
C LEU A 31 27.96 -98.18 -4.33
N ASP A 32 28.89 -97.85 -5.22
CA ASP A 32 29.93 -98.77 -5.73
C ASP A 32 30.66 -98.16 -6.92
N GLY A 33 32.00 -98.13 -6.84
CA GLY A 33 32.85 -97.72 -7.96
C GLY A 33 34.01 -96.80 -7.58
N VAL A 34 34.83 -97.19 -6.60
CA VAL A 34 36.14 -96.54 -6.37
C VAL A 34 37.07 -96.91 -7.52
N THR A 35 37.07 -96.10 -8.57
CA THR A 35 38.15 -96.11 -9.57
C THR A 35 39.29 -95.25 -9.07
N ILE A 36 40.48 -95.84 -8.96
CA ILE A 36 41.71 -95.17 -8.58
C ILE A 36 42.01 -94.11 -9.65
N ARG A 37 41.62 -92.87 -9.38
CA ARG A 37 41.83 -91.72 -10.27
C ARG A 37 43.32 -91.39 -10.26
N SER A 38 43.96 -91.59 -11.40
CA SER A 38 45.34 -91.15 -11.64
C SER A 38 45.50 -89.69 -11.20
N LYS A 39 46.48 -89.42 -10.32
CA LYS A 39 46.82 -88.06 -9.89
C LYS A 39 47.34 -87.30 -11.11
N ARG A 40 46.48 -86.48 -11.70
CA ARG A 40 46.89 -85.51 -12.72
C ARG A 40 47.96 -84.61 -12.09
N LEU A 41 49.05 -84.37 -12.82
CA LEU A 41 50.05 -83.36 -12.48
C LEU A 41 49.31 -82.07 -12.11
N ARG A 42 49.51 -81.55 -10.90
CA ARG A 42 48.92 -80.25 -10.53
C ARG A 42 49.60 -79.19 -11.40
N GLU A 43 48.87 -78.61 -12.34
CA GLU A 43 49.21 -77.34 -12.98
C GLU A 43 49.16 -76.24 -11.90
N GLU A 44 50.25 -76.06 -11.16
CA GLU A 44 50.35 -74.98 -10.19
C GLU A 44 50.35 -73.59 -10.86
N GLU A 45 50.70 -73.51 -12.15
CA GLU A 45 50.63 -72.28 -12.96
C GLU A 45 49.19 -71.80 -13.23
N CYS A 46 48.19 -72.69 -13.22
CA CYS A 46 46.80 -72.31 -13.49
C CYS A 46 46.15 -71.54 -12.31
N MET A 47 46.57 -71.83 -11.07
CA MET A 47 46.05 -71.20 -9.85
C MET A 47 46.51 -69.75 -9.71
N THR A 48 47.76 -69.45 -10.08
CA THR A 48 48.31 -68.10 -10.01
C THR A 48 47.61 -67.13 -10.96
N ASP A 49 47.30 -67.59 -12.17
CA ASP A 49 46.59 -66.77 -13.17
C ASP A 49 45.15 -66.49 -12.74
N PHE A 50 44.46 -67.50 -12.19
CA PHE A 50 43.11 -67.33 -11.66
C PHE A 50 43.07 -66.32 -10.49
N MET A 51 43.96 -66.46 -9.51
CA MET A 51 44.07 -65.50 -8.40
C MET A 51 44.44 -64.10 -8.89
N GLY A 52 45.32 -64.00 -9.89
CA GLY A 52 45.65 -62.75 -10.57
C GLY A 52 44.42 -62.09 -11.20
N GLY A 53 43.60 -62.86 -11.91
CA GLY A 53 42.33 -62.39 -12.48
C GLY A 53 41.34 -61.91 -11.43
N MET A 54 41.16 -62.66 -10.34
CA MET A 54 40.27 -62.26 -9.23
C MET A 54 40.75 -60.99 -8.53
N MET A 55 42.05 -60.85 -8.29
CA MET A 55 42.64 -59.63 -7.71
C MET A 55 42.47 -58.42 -8.63
N ASN A 56 42.61 -58.61 -9.95
CA ASN A 56 42.35 -57.55 -10.92
C ASN A 56 40.87 -57.15 -10.92
N LEU A 57 39.93 -58.10 -10.89
CA LEU A 57 38.49 -57.81 -10.78
C LEU A 57 38.15 -57.05 -9.49
N LEU A 58 38.70 -57.47 -8.34
CA LEU A 58 38.51 -56.77 -7.06
C LEU A 58 39.10 -55.35 -7.09
N ARG A 59 40.24 -55.17 -7.77
CA ARG A 59 40.86 -53.86 -7.96
C ARG A 59 40.01 -52.96 -8.84
N GLU A 60 39.52 -53.46 -9.97
CA GLU A 60 38.62 -52.75 -10.87
C GLU A 60 37.33 -52.37 -10.16
N PHE A 61 36.71 -53.30 -9.46
CA PHE A 61 35.50 -53.05 -8.66
C PHE A 61 35.73 -51.97 -7.60
N LYS A 62 36.84 -52.05 -6.84
CA LYS A 62 37.20 -51.02 -5.86
C LYS A 62 37.39 -49.65 -6.51
N ASN A 63 38.05 -49.60 -7.66
CA ASN A 63 38.27 -48.36 -8.40
C ASN A 63 36.95 -47.78 -8.91
N GLU A 64 36.03 -48.61 -9.40
CA GLU A 64 34.70 -48.17 -9.83
C GLU A 64 33.87 -47.63 -8.66
N GLN A 65 33.90 -48.29 -7.51
CA GLN A 65 33.23 -47.80 -6.28
C GLN A 65 33.80 -46.46 -5.84
N ASN A 66 35.12 -46.31 -5.80
CA ASN A 66 35.76 -45.03 -5.47
C ASN A 66 35.32 -43.92 -6.42
N ARG A 67 35.29 -44.19 -7.74
CA ARG A 67 34.78 -43.22 -8.73
C ARG A 67 33.32 -42.83 -8.47
N LYS A 68 32.45 -43.78 -8.09
CA LYS A 68 31.05 -43.49 -7.73
C LYS A 68 30.96 -42.66 -6.44
N PHE A 69 31.80 -42.94 -5.45
CA PHE A 69 31.86 -42.15 -4.22
C PHE A 69 32.38 -40.73 -4.45
N ASP A 70 33.40 -40.56 -5.30
CA ASP A 70 33.91 -39.24 -5.69
C ASP A 70 32.83 -38.44 -6.43
N ALA A 71 32.16 -39.05 -7.42
CA ALA A 71 31.06 -38.42 -8.13
C ALA A 71 29.88 -38.03 -7.20
N LEU A 72 29.56 -38.89 -6.22
CA LEU A 72 28.52 -38.60 -5.23
C LEU A 72 28.95 -37.44 -4.31
N ARG A 73 30.21 -37.43 -3.87
CA ARG A 73 30.78 -36.37 -3.05
C ARG A 73 30.75 -35.03 -3.77
N ASP A 74 31.11 -35.02 -5.05
CA ASP A 74 31.08 -33.82 -5.88
C ASP A 74 29.64 -33.33 -6.08
N SER A 75 28.71 -34.25 -6.33
CA SER A 75 27.27 -33.92 -6.44
C SER A 75 26.73 -33.30 -5.15
N ILE A 76 27.03 -33.89 -3.99
CA ILE A 76 26.63 -33.35 -2.68
C ILE A 76 27.24 -31.96 -2.44
N SER A 77 28.53 -31.80 -2.75
CA SER A 77 29.22 -30.51 -2.59
C SER A 77 28.60 -29.44 -3.50
N GLY A 78 28.27 -29.79 -4.74
CA GLY A 78 27.55 -28.91 -5.67
C GLY A 78 26.18 -28.50 -5.16
N ILE A 79 25.41 -29.44 -4.60
CA ILE A 79 24.09 -29.14 -4.00
C ILE A 79 24.24 -28.19 -2.82
N GLN A 80 25.24 -28.39 -1.95
CA GLN A 80 25.49 -27.51 -0.80
C GLN A 80 25.81 -26.08 -1.23
N VAL A 81 26.64 -25.91 -2.27
CA VAL A 81 26.96 -24.59 -2.83
C VAL A 81 25.69 -23.92 -3.37
N GLN A 82 24.91 -24.61 -4.18
CA GLN A 82 23.65 -24.07 -4.74
C GLN A 82 22.65 -23.70 -3.65
N GLN A 83 22.54 -24.50 -2.58
CA GLN A 83 21.66 -24.19 -1.45
C GLN A 83 22.10 -22.93 -0.72
N LYS A 84 23.42 -22.77 -0.51
CA LYS A 84 23.98 -21.56 0.11
C LYS A 84 23.72 -20.31 -0.72
N GLU A 85 23.88 -20.39 -2.03
CA GLU A 85 23.58 -19.28 -2.95
C GLU A 85 22.09 -18.90 -2.93
N LYS A 86 21.20 -19.89 -2.97
CA LYS A 86 19.75 -19.66 -2.85
C LYS A 86 19.37 -19.00 -1.52
N LEU A 87 19.97 -19.44 -0.41
CA LEU A 87 19.75 -18.82 0.90
C LEU A 87 20.21 -17.36 0.94
N ASN A 88 21.39 -17.07 0.38
CA ASN A 88 21.89 -15.69 0.29
C ASN A 88 20.95 -14.81 -0.55
N TYR A 89 20.46 -15.33 -1.68
CA TYR A 89 19.51 -14.62 -2.52
C TYR A 89 18.17 -14.36 -1.81
N LEU A 90 17.63 -15.35 -1.10
CA LEU A 90 16.41 -15.17 -0.30
C LEU A 90 16.60 -14.16 0.83
N GLN A 91 17.77 -14.13 1.46
CA GLN A 91 18.10 -13.14 2.46
C GLN A 91 18.09 -11.73 1.87
N GLN A 92 18.72 -11.53 0.70
CA GLN A 92 18.71 -10.25 0.00
C GLN A 92 17.29 -9.77 -0.33
N ILE A 93 16.45 -10.65 -0.89
CA ILE A 93 15.04 -10.31 -1.17
C ILE A 93 14.30 -9.94 0.11
N THR A 94 14.54 -10.67 1.20
CA THR A 94 13.88 -10.40 2.47
C THR A 94 14.27 -9.03 3.02
N ASP A 95 15.55 -8.65 2.90
CA ASP A 95 16.05 -7.35 3.33
C ASP A 95 15.48 -6.22 2.45
N GLU A 96 15.35 -6.44 1.15
CA GLU A 96 14.71 -5.49 0.23
C GLU A 96 13.22 -5.29 0.54
N ILE A 97 12.48 -6.39 0.75
CA ILE A 97 11.05 -6.33 1.14
C ILE A 97 10.90 -5.59 2.46
N ARG A 98 11.76 -5.85 3.44
CA ARG A 98 11.73 -5.15 4.73
C ARG A 98 11.93 -3.65 4.55
N LYS A 99 12.92 -3.25 3.75
CA LYS A 99 13.18 -1.84 3.44
C LYS A 99 11.99 -1.17 2.73
N GLN A 100 11.33 -1.88 1.81
CA GLN A 100 10.13 -1.38 1.14
C GLN A 100 8.96 -1.21 2.12
N ASN A 101 8.75 -2.18 3.02
CA ASN A 101 7.72 -2.07 4.05
C ASN A 101 7.97 -0.88 4.99
N ASP A 102 9.21 -0.69 5.44
CA ASP A 102 9.57 0.45 6.30
C ASP A 102 9.29 1.79 5.60
N ALA A 103 9.55 1.89 4.30
CA ALA A 103 9.24 3.08 3.51
C ALA A 103 7.74 3.32 3.35
N ILE A 104 6.96 2.26 3.09
CA ILE A 104 5.49 2.33 3.00
C ILE A 104 4.88 2.74 4.34
N ASP A 105 5.39 2.21 5.46
CA ASP A 105 4.89 2.56 6.79
C ASP A 105 5.17 4.03 7.12
N LEU A 106 6.34 4.56 6.73
CA LEU A 106 6.66 5.98 6.88
C LEU A 106 5.68 6.85 6.06
N GLU A 107 5.48 6.54 4.78
CA GLU A 107 4.56 7.29 3.91
C GLU A 107 3.12 7.24 4.43
N ASN A 108 2.67 6.07 4.89
CA ASN A 108 1.33 5.90 5.46
C ASN A 108 1.14 6.76 6.72
N ASN A 109 2.16 6.88 7.57
CA ASN A 109 2.08 7.72 8.77
C ASN A 109 2.01 9.21 8.40
N GLU A 110 2.82 9.66 7.44
CA GLU A 110 2.74 11.04 6.93
C GLU A 110 1.37 11.37 6.32
N LEU A 111 0.82 10.45 5.53
CA LEU A 111 -0.50 10.62 4.92
C LEU A 111 -1.59 10.67 5.98
N LYS A 112 -1.54 9.81 7.01
CA LYS A 112 -2.49 9.85 8.13
C LYS A 112 -2.44 11.20 8.86
N GLU A 113 -1.26 11.75 9.10
CA GLU A 113 -1.14 13.08 9.72
C GLU A 113 -1.73 14.18 8.85
N LYS A 114 -1.50 14.15 7.53
CA LYS A 114 -2.07 15.12 6.58
C LYS A 114 -3.58 15.02 6.53
N VAL A 115 -4.12 13.80 6.45
CA VAL A 115 -5.56 13.54 6.49
C VAL A 115 -6.13 14.06 7.81
N GLN A 116 -5.53 13.74 8.96
CA GLN A 116 -5.99 14.22 10.25
C GLN A 116 -5.99 15.76 10.34
N LYS A 117 -4.98 16.44 9.75
CA LYS A 117 -4.95 17.90 9.68
C LYS A 117 -6.10 18.47 8.83
N ILE A 118 -6.40 17.85 7.70
CA ILE A 118 -7.49 18.27 6.81
C ILE A 118 -8.86 17.95 7.43
N GLU A 119 -9.02 16.75 7.96
CA GLU A 119 -10.21 16.28 8.69
C GLU A 119 -10.40 16.98 10.02
N SER A 120 -9.38 17.68 10.54
CA SER A 120 -9.57 18.63 11.62
C SER A 120 -10.49 19.73 11.11
N THR A 121 -11.78 19.47 11.23
CA THR A 121 -12.90 20.39 11.01
C THR A 121 -12.66 21.70 11.72
N ALA A 122 -11.78 21.74 12.72
CA ALA A 122 -11.24 22.94 13.33
C ALA A 122 -10.65 23.94 12.31
N TYR A 123 -9.82 23.52 11.36
CA TYR A 123 -9.23 24.46 10.39
C TYR A 123 -10.29 25.00 9.43
N ILE A 124 -11.12 24.11 8.88
CA ILE A 124 -12.25 24.50 8.01
C ILE A 124 -13.20 25.44 8.76
N ARG A 125 -13.63 25.10 9.97
CA ARG A 125 -14.48 25.95 10.82
C ARG A 125 -13.85 27.29 11.15
N THR A 126 -12.53 27.33 11.34
CA THR A 126 -11.81 28.59 11.59
C THR A 126 -11.86 29.49 10.37
N LEU A 127 -11.66 28.92 9.17
CA LEU A 127 -11.77 29.64 7.92
C LEU A 127 -13.21 30.10 7.64
N GLU A 128 -14.19 29.22 7.86
CA GLU A 128 -15.62 29.54 7.73
C GLU A 128 -16.03 30.68 8.67
N ASN A 129 -15.64 30.61 9.95
CA ASN A 129 -15.89 31.69 10.92
C ASN A 129 -15.23 33.00 10.50
N LYS A 130 -14.01 32.95 9.97
CA LYS A 130 -13.30 34.17 9.50
C LYS A 130 -14.03 34.80 8.31
N ILE A 131 -14.50 33.99 7.36
CA ILE A 131 -15.31 34.47 6.23
C ILE A 131 -16.61 35.07 6.74
N GLU A 132 -17.34 34.39 7.62
CA GLU A 132 -18.59 34.91 8.18
C GLU A 132 -18.39 36.25 8.89
N VAL A 133 -17.32 36.38 9.70
CA VAL A 133 -16.99 37.64 10.38
C VAL A 133 -16.67 38.74 9.37
N MET A 134 -15.89 38.44 8.33
CA MET A 134 -15.57 39.41 7.26
C MET A 134 -16.83 39.85 6.51
N GLU A 135 -17.70 38.91 6.11
CA GLU A 135 -18.95 39.22 5.44
C GLU A 135 -19.89 40.03 6.33
N ARG A 136 -20.01 39.66 7.60
CA ARG A 136 -20.80 40.40 8.58
C ARG A 136 -20.25 41.81 8.75
N GLN A 137 -18.93 41.98 8.84
CA GLN A 137 -18.29 43.30 8.97
C GLN A 137 -18.58 44.19 7.76
N VAL A 138 -18.51 43.63 6.54
CA VAL A 138 -18.86 44.35 5.31
C VAL A 138 -20.34 44.76 5.33
N ARG A 139 -21.27 43.84 5.68
CA ARG A 139 -22.70 44.15 5.76
C ARG A 139 -23.07 45.11 6.88
N CYS A 140 -22.37 45.09 8.02
CA CYS A 140 -22.56 46.05 9.11
C CYS A 140 -22.19 47.48 8.71
N SER A 141 -21.37 47.63 7.67
CA SER A 141 -21.02 48.92 7.09
C SER A 141 -21.92 49.35 5.95
N SER A 142 -23.06 48.70 5.72
CA SER A 142 -24.01 49.10 4.68
C SER A 142 -25.46 49.06 5.16
N ILE A 143 -26.30 49.94 4.59
CA ILE A 143 -27.75 49.90 4.78
C ILE A 143 -28.38 49.40 3.48
N GLU A 144 -29.19 48.35 3.58
CA GLU A 144 -30.02 47.87 2.49
C GLU A 144 -31.39 48.53 2.54
N ILE A 145 -31.75 49.28 1.49
CA ILE A 145 -33.08 49.83 1.30
C ILE A 145 -33.79 48.93 0.29
N ARG A 146 -34.84 48.25 0.75
CA ARG A 146 -35.65 47.33 -0.06
C ARG A 146 -36.93 48.01 -0.54
N ASN A 147 -37.54 47.46 -1.59
CA ASN A 147 -38.80 47.94 -2.19
C ASN A 147 -38.71 49.38 -2.74
N VAL A 148 -37.55 49.78 -3.25
CA VAL A 148 -37.43 51.05 -3.97
C VAL A 148 -38.20 50.94 -5.29
N PRO A 149 -39.15 51.86 -5.59
CA PRO A 149 -39.88 51.85 -6.86
C PRO A 149 -38.93 51.92 -8.06
N VAL A 150 -39.15 51.06 -9.05
CA VAL A 150 -38.30 51.00 -10.24
C VAL A 150 -38.82 51.98 -11.29
N MET A 151 -37.99 52.93 -11.73
CA MET A 151 -38.30 53.81 -12.86
C MET A 151 -37.60 53.32 -14.13
N LYS A 152 -38.24 53.51 -15.30
CA LYS A 152 -37.76 52.96 -16.59
C LYS A 152 -36.43 53.57 -17.06
N SER A 153 -36.12 54.78 -16.60
CA SER A 153 -34.95 55.57 -17.00
C SER A 153 -34.41 56.32 -15.78
N GLU A 154 -34.16 55.60 -14.68
CA GLU A 154 -33.57 56.23 -13.50
C GLU A 154 -32.09 56.55 -13.76
N SER A 155 -31.69 57.74 -13.32
CA SER A 155 -30.30 58.16 -13.25
C SER A 155 -29.71 57.88 -11.87
N LYS A 156 -28.38 57.95 -11.74
CA LYS A 156 -27.71 57.89 -10.42
C LYS A 156 -28.21 59.01 -9.48
N GLU A 157 -28.56 60.17 -10.04
CA GLU A 157 -29.06 61.32 -9.29
C GLU A 157 -30.44 61.05 -8.68
N ASP A 158 -31.31 60.34 -9.39
CA ASP A 158 -32.63 59.95 -8.87
C ASP A 158 -32.48 59.03 -7.64
N LEU A 159 -31.54 58.09 -7.68
CA LEU A 159 -31.23 57.23 -6.54
C LEU A 159 -30.65 58.02 -5.36
N LEU A 160 -29.77 59.00 -5.63
CA LEU A 160 -29.24 59.90 -4.62
C LEU A 160 -30.35 60.72 -3.95
N ASN A 161 -31.29 61.25 -4.74
CA ASN A 161 -32.44 62.00 -4.24
C ASN A 161 -33.36 61.15 -3.35
N ILE A 162 -33.58 59.87 -3.71
CA ILE A 162 -34.31 58.93 -2.87
C ILE A 162 -33.59 58.72 -1.53
N VAL A 163 -32.27 58.48 -1.55
CA VAL A 163 -31.47 58.31 -0.33
C VAL A 163 -31.47 59.57 0.53
N LEU A 164 -31.35 60.76 -0.08
CA LEU A 164 -31.42 62.04 0.63
C LEU A 164 -32.79 62.26 1.26
N SER A 165 -33.88 61.92 0.56
CA SER A 165 -35.25 61.99 1.07
C SER A 165 -35.45 61.08 2.27
N ILE A 166 -34.96 59.83 2.20
CA ILE A 166 -34.99 58.88 3.31
C ILE A 166 -34.13 59.40 4.49
N SER A 167 -32.94 59.94 4.22
CA SER A 167 -32.09 60.50 5.30
C SER A 167 -32.77 61.67 6.00
N THR A 168 -33.46 62.52 5.24
CA THR A 168 -34.23 63.66 5.75
C THR A 168 -35.39 63.18 6.61
N ALA A 169 -36.14 62.17 6.15
CA ALA A 169 -37.23 61.55 6.89
C ALA A 169 -36.75 60.90 8.21
N LEU A 170 -35.55 60.32 8.23
CA LEU A 170 -34.92 59.74 9.44
C LEU A 170 -34.16 60.78 10.30
N ASN A 171 -34.16 62.06 9.88
CA ASN A 171 -33.42 63.15 10.51
C ASN A 171 -31.92 62.81 10.68
N VAL A 172 -31.31 62.26 9.63
CA VAL A 172 -29.88 61.97 9.53
C VAL A 172 -29.29 62.96 8.53
N LYS A 173 -28.32 63.77 8.96
CA LYS A 173 -27.59 64.69 8.07
C LYS A 173 -26.69 63.86 7.14
N ALA A 174 -27.13 63.62 5.91
CA ALA A 174 -26.30 63.05 4.86
C ALA A 174 -25.90 64.15 3.87
N SER A 175 -24.61 64.27 3.55
CA SER A 175 -24.10 65.16 2.50
C SER A 175 -23.92 64.38 1.19
N ALA A 176 -24.08 65.06 0.05
CA ALA A 176 -23.92 64.45 -1.27
C ALA A 176 -22.50 63.87 -1.51
N SER A 177 -21.48 64.41 -0.83
CA SER A 177 -20.09 63.93 -0.87
C SER A 177 -19.92 62.51 -0.32
N ASP A 178 -20.81 62.09 0.56
CA ASP A 178 -20.65 60.85 1.34
C ASP A 178 -21.24 59.63 0.62
N ASN A 179 -21.97 59.86 -0.48
CA ASN A 179 -22.74 58.85 -1.19
C ASN A 179 -22.05 58.35 -2.49
N SER A 180 -20.72 58.53 -2.59
CA SER A 180 -19.96 58.21 -3.81
C SER A 180 -20.00 56.72 -4.19
N GLY A 181 -20.19 55.83 -3.22
CA GLY A 181 -20.24 54.37 -3.37
C GLY A 181 -21.62 53.75 -3.54
N LEU A 182 -22.64 54.49 -3.99
CA LEU A 182 -23.98 53.94 -4.24
C LEU A 182 -23.96 52.90 -5.36
N VAL A 183 -24.31 51.64 -5.02
CA VAL A 183 -24.39 50.53 -5.98
C VAL A 183 -25.81 49.99 -5.99
N LYS A 184 -26.41 49.94 -7.19
CA LYS A 184 -27.67 49.28 -7.46
C LYS A 184 -27.39 47.80 -7.72
N LEU A 185 -27.88 46.92 -6.85
CA LEU A 185 -27.81 45.48 -7.09
C LEU A 185 -29.13 45.02 -7.71
N LEU A 186 -29.07 44.60 -8.97
CA LEU A 186 -30.18 43.92 -9.64
C LEU A 186 -30.20 42.46 -9.20
N MET A 187 -31.10 42.12 -8.29
CA MET A 187 -31.38 40.72 -7.96
C MET A 187 -32.18 40.08 -9.09
N SER A 188 -31.66 38.97 -9.61
CA SER A 188 -32.22 38.23 -10.73
C SER A 188 -33.39 37.32 -10.29
N LEU A 189 -34.55 37.59 -10.91
CA LEU A 189 -35.57 36.65 -11.42
C LEU A 189 -36.78 36.15 -10.61
N TYR A 190 -37.04 36.49 -9.34
CA TYR A 190 -38.35 36.09 -8.74
C TYR A 190 -39.11 37.14 -7.92
N TYR A 191 -38.46 38.22 -7.47
CA TYR A 191 -39.14 39.34 -6.84
C TYR A 191 -38.62 40.64 -7.43
N LYS A 192 -39.52 41.47 -7.93
CA LYS A 192 -39.26 42.78 -8.59
C LYS A 192 -38.82 43.85 -7.57
N ALA A 193 -38.06 43.46 -6.54
CA ALA A 193 -37.63 44.32 -5.45
C ALA A 193 -36.20 44.77 -5.70
N LEU A 194 -36.01 46.08 -5.80
CA LEU A 194 -34.68 46.66 -5.87
C LEU A 194 -34.06 46.74 -4.47
N ILE A 195 -32.80 46.33 -4.35
CA ILE A 195 -31.99 46.52 -3.14
C ILE A 195 -30.96 47.62 -3.44
N LEU A 196 -31.08 48.72 -2.73
CA LEU A 196 -30.10 49.80 -2.75
C LEU A 196 -29.15 49.61 -1.56
N THR A 197 -27.87 49.42 -1.83
CA THR A 197 -26.86 49.29 -0.77
C THR A 197 -26.13 50.61 -0.61
N VAL A 198 -26.22 51.22 0.57
CA VAL A 198 -25.57 52.49 0.89
C VAL A 198 -24.44 52.24 1.89
N PRO A 199 -23.16 52.39 1.51
CA PRO A 199 -22.04 52.23 2.44
C PRO A 199 -22.03 53.34 3.49
N ILE A 200 -21.88 52.94 4.74
CA ILE A 200 -21.82 53.76 5.94
C ILE A 200 -20.37 54.17 6.18
N GLY A 201 -19.80 54.96 5.27
CA GLY A 201 -18.48 55.56 5.51
C GLY A 201 -18.51 56.57 6.66
N THR A 202 -19.63 57.28 6.82
CA THR A 202 -19.71 58.48 7.69
C THR A 202 -20.78 58.42 8.79
N ILE A 203 -21.76 57.50 8.75
CA ILE A 203 -22.88 57.47 9.73
C ILE A 203 -22.45 56.93 11.11
N ARG A 204 -21.25 56.37 11.22
CA ARG A 204 -20.71 55.77 12.47
C ARG A 204 -20.69 56.76 13.65
N THR A 205 -20.64 58.07 13.38
CA THR A 205 -20.63 59.12 14.40
C THR A 205 -22.01 59.44 14.98
N MET A 206 -23.13 59.17 14.31
CA MET A 206 -24.45 59.67 14.77
C MET A 206 -25.30 58.67 15.57
N VAL A 207 -25.18 57.36 15.33
CA VAL A 207 -26.00 56.36 16.07
C VAL A 207 -25.50 56.18 17.50
N SER A 208 -24.17 56.22 17.73
CA SER A 208 -23.58 56.17 19.07
C SER A 208 -24.03 57.34 19.97
N LEU A 209 -24.30 58.52 19.40
CA LEU A 209 -24.69 59.71 20.16
C LEU A 209 -26.17 59.73 20.59
N ARG A 210 -27.06 59.00 19.92
CA ARG A 210 -28.50 58.96 20.31
C ARG A 210 -28.79 57.95 21.41
N LEU A 211 -28.03 56.86 21.52
CA LEU A 211 -28.17 55.90 22.63
C LEU A 211 -27.61 56.43 23.96
N LEU A 212 -26.67 57.36 23.92
CA LEU A 212 -26.07 57.98 25.11
C LEU A 212 -26.86 59.16 25.69
N LYS A 213 -27.86 59.71 24.97
CA LYS A 213 -28.67 60.86 25.44
C LYS A 213 -30.03 60.49 26.06
N LYS A 214 -30.28 59.20 26.30
CA LYS A 214 -31.49 58.69 26.99
C LYS A 214 -31.20 58.20 28.43
N LYS A 215 -30.23 58.81 29.11
CA LYS A 215 -30.07 58.68 30.56
C LYS A 215 -30.27 60.03 31.21
#